data_AF-A0A5M6A3U9-F1
#
_entry.id   AF-A0A5M6A3U9-F1
#
_cell.length_a   1.000
_cell.length_b   1.000
_cell.length_c   1.000
_cell.angle_alpha   90.00
_cell.angle_beta   90.00
_cell.angle_gamma   90.00
#
_symmetry.space_group_name_H-M   'P 1'
#
loop_
_entity.id
_entity.type
_entity.pdbx_description
1 polymer ?
#
loop_
_entity_poly.entity_id
_entity_poly.type
_entity_poly.pdbx_seq_one_letter_code
_entity_poly.pdbx_strand_id
1 'polypeptide(L)'
;MILDTMTLEELILEIKTDFKEVRGRWNKFLPKFKKIIQKRTRYPWLWDTTIKTRRYNEWYLSFFADSKKEVNIVRPSFTLCFTYQGQPWAGTVIDGQVLLFPSHFFERYGERCLKIHKDQAIAAGKDMMKLFFIMNSNCCFFNNQKGDNVRGYCYDGMFLGDWINENGGIVKTFISRKEMKINQFTEYFELLKLWIIQDMFEIRKGTSLSSSMTKYIPETYFDHEEWNKFLFERGNQRLIKASEESNEIYRDNESEYRKCLKMIDAVNQNRYDQEINY
;
A
#
# COMPACT_ATOMS: atom_id res chain seq x y z
N MET A 1 11.60 21.88 -5.62
CA MET A 1 10.88 21.97 -4.33
C MET A 1 9.43 22.16 -4.65
N ILE A 2 8.53 21.48 -3.95
CA ILE A 2 7.09 21.68 -4.10
C ILE A 2 6.71 23.12 -3.72
N LEU A 3 5.87 23.74 -4.53
CA LEU A 3 5.35 25.09 -4.34
C LEU A 3 3.82 25.08 -4.39
N ASP A 4 3.19 25.96 -3.62
CA ASP A 4 1.72 26.11 -3.56
C ASP A 4 1.09 26.53 -4.90
N THR A 5 1.88 27.09 -5.82
CA THR A 5 1.41 27.56 -7.14
C THR A 5 1.43 26.48 -8.21
N MET A 6 1.99 25.30 -7.93
CA MET A 6 2.07 24.21 -8.90
C MET A 6 0.68 23.63 -9.20
N THR A 7 0.42 23.23 -10.43
CA THR A 7 -0.74 22.41 -10.76
C THR A 7 -0.57 20.97 -10.24
N LEU A 8 -1.64 20.17 -10.20
CA LEU A 8 -1.54 18.75 -9.81
C LEU A 8 -0.62 17.96 -10.74
N GLU A 9 -0.59 18.29 -12.04
CA GLU A 9 0.31 17.66 -13.01
C GLU A 9 1.78 17.98 -12.72
N GLU A 10 2.07 19.24 -12.39
CA GLU A 10 3.41 19.70 -12.00
C GLU A 10 3.86 19.06 -10.69
N LEU A 11 2.97 18.91 -9.69
CA LEU A 11 3.27 18.18 -8.46
C LEU A 11 3.64 16.73 -8.75
N ILE A 12 2.85 16.04 -9.59
CA ILE A 12 3.13 14.66 -9.98
C ILE A 12 4.50 14.56 -10.66
N LEU A 13 4.80 15.45 -11.60
CA LEU A 13 6.09 15.44 -12.29
C LEU A 13 7.26 15.72 -11.35
N GLU A 14 7.11 16.70 -10.44
CA GLU A 14 8.12 17.05 -9.44
C GLU A 14 8.41 15.85 -8.53
N ILE A 15 7.38 15.24 -7.94
CA ILE A 15 7.50 14.10 -7.03
C ILE A 15 8.12 12.90 -7.75
N LYS A 16 7.64 12.57 -8.95
CA LYS A 16 8.15 11.44 -9.75
C LYS A 16 9.63 11.61 -10.09
N THR A 17 10.03 12.82 -10.48
CA THR A 17 11.42 13.14 -10.82
C THR A 17 12.31 13.05 -9.59
N ASP A 18 11.86 13.62 -8.48
CA ASP A 18 12.60 13.69 -7.23
C ASP A 18 12.76 12.32 -6.56
N PHE A 19 11.74 11.46 -6.65
CA PHE A 19 11.75 10.11 -6.11
C PHE A 19 12.86 9.22 -6.71
N LYS A 20 13.33 9.49 -7.93
CA LYS A 20 14.46 8.77 -8.54
C LYS A 20 15.72 8.88 -7.68
N GLU A 21 15.98 10.06 -7.12
CA GLU A 21 17.10 10.29 -6.22
C GLU A 21 16.93 9.51 -4.90
N VAL A 22 15.74 9.58 -4.31
CA VAL A 22 15.38 8.90 -3.06
C VAL A 22 15.55 7.40 -3.20
N ARG A 23 14.98 6.80 -4.25
CA ARG A 23 15.09 5.37 -4.55
C ARG A 23 16.54 4.97 -4.80
N GLY A 24 17.31 5.78 -5.52
CA GLY A 24 18.74 5.55 -5.74
C GLY A 24 19.56 5.53 -4.45
N ARG A 25 19.29 6.47 -3.53
CA ARG A 25 19.94 6.52 -2.20
C ARG A 25 19.53 5.33 -1.34
N TRP A 26 18.25 4.95 -1.34
CA TRP A 26 17.77 3.77 -0.61
C TRP A 26 18.41 2.48 -1.12
N ASN A 27 18.45 2.26 -2.43
CA ASN A 27 19.04 1.05 -3.02
C ASN A 27 20.52 0.89 -2.62
N LYS A 28 21.28 1.98 -2.54
CA LYS A 28 22.66 1.98 -2.04
C LYS A 28 22.76 1.67 -0.55
N PHE A 29 21.78 2.13 0.24
CA PHE A 29 21.74 1.92 1.69
C PHE A 29 21.19 0.54 2.10
N LEU A 30 20.34 -0.08 1.27
CA LEU A 30 19.63 -1.32 1.56
C LEU A 30 20.54 -2.46 2.09
N PRO A 31 21.75 -2.73 1.52
CA PRO A 31 22.63 -3.77 2.07
C PRO A 31 23.09 -3.48 3.50
N LYS A 32 23.34 -2.21 3.83
CA LYS A 32 23.68 -1.77 5.20
C LYS A 32 22.45 -1.90 6.10
N PHE A 33 21.28 -1.50 5.61
CA PHE A 33 20.02 -1.63 6.35
C PHE A 33 19.71 -3.09 6.72
N LYS A 34 19.87 -4.03 5.77
CA LYS A 34 19.71 -5.48 6.02
C LYS A 34 20.63 -6.00 7.14
N LYS A 35 21.85 -5.48 7.27
CA LYS A 35 22.74 -5.82 8.39
C LYS A 35 22.29 -5.19 9.72
N ILE A 36 21.72 -3.98 9.69
CA ILE A 36 21.20 -3.29 10.88
C ILE A 36 20.00 -4.07 11.43
N ILE A 37 19.02 -4.39 10.58
CA ILE A 37 17.78 -5.04 11.00
C ILE A 37 18.02 -6.45 11.55
N GLN A 38 18.97 -7.22 10.99
CA GLN A 38 19.33 -8.56 11.48
C GLN A 38 19.90 -8.54 12.92
N LYS A 39 20.54 -7.44 13.33
CA LYS A 39 21.14 -7.29 14.66
C LYS A 39 20.16 -6.76 15.70
N ARG A 40 18.92 -6.42 15.31
CA ARG A 40 17.93 -5.88 16.25
C ARG A 40 17.41 -6.97 17.19
N THR A 41 17.29 -6.60 18.46
CA THR A 41 16.85 -7.48 19.56
C THR A 41 15.62 -6.95 20.29
N ARG A 42 15.19 -5.71 20.01
CA ARG A 42 14.01 -5.08 20.63
C ARG A 42 12.97 -4.77 19.56
N TYR A 43 11.72 -5.11 19.86
CA TYR A 43 10.55 -4.92 19.02
C TYR A 43 9.35 -4.50 19.90
N PRO A 44 8.33 -3.79 19.37
CA PRO A 44 8.23 -3.29 18.00
C PRO A 44 9.35 -2.28 17.68
N TRP A 45 9.78 -2.24 16.43
CA TRP A 45 10.85 -1.36 15.98
C TRP A 45 10.39 -0.53 14.79
N LEU A 46 10.26 0.78 15.04
CA LEU A 46 10.21 1.80 13.99
C LEU A 46 11.65 2.27 13.70
N TRP A 47 12.07 2.10 12.46
CA TRP A 47 13.20 2.82 11.91
C TRP A 47 12.69 3.90 10.99
N ASP A 48 13.14 5.13 11.18
CA ASP A 48 12.84 6.22 10.27
C ASP A 48 14.03 7.15 10.06
N THR A 49 13.95 7.91 8.97
CA THR A 49 14.91 8.95 8.63
C THR A 49 14.30 9.91 7.62
N THR A 50 14.90 11.09 7.47
CA THR A 50 14.57 12.03 6.40
C THR A 50 15.68 12.07 5.36
N ILE A 51 15.30 12.15 4.08
CA ILE A 51 16.21 12.41 2.96
C ILE A 51 15.83 13.76 2.35
N LYS A 52 16.74 14.73 2.43
CA LYS A 52 16.64 15.96 1.65
C LYS A 52 17.28 15.75 0.27
N THR A 53 16.50 15.99 -0.78
CA THR A 53 16.94 15.84 -2.18
C THR A 53 17.59 17.12 -2.69
N ARG A 54 18.20 17.06 -3.88
CA ARG A 54 18.77 18.25 -4.54
C ARG A 54 17.71 19.26 -4.95
N ARG A 55 16.46 18.83 -5.09
CA ARG A 55 15.29 19.70 -5.33
C ARG A 55 14.74 20.30 -4.03
N TYR A 56 15.42 20.12 -2.89
CA TYR A 56 15.07 20.64 -1.57
C TYR A 56 13.77 20.09 -0.96
N ASN A 57 13.24 18.99 -1.48
CA ASN A 57 12.13 18.28 -0.86
C ASN A 57 12.65 17.34 0.24
N GLU A 58 11.86 17.17 1.30
CA GLU A 58 12.21 16.34 2.46
C GLU A 58 11.35 15.09 2.52
N TRP A 59 11.93 13.96 2.12
CA TRP A 59 11.27 12.66 2.10
C TRP A 59 11.43 11.94 3.43
N TYR A 60 10.31 11.57 4.04
CA TYR A 60 10.25 10.67 5.18
C TYR A 60 10.33 9.23 4.72
N LEU A 61 11.30 8.50 5.25
CA LEU A 61 11.46 7.06 5.05
C LEU A 61 11.17 6.37 6.36
N SER A 62 10.37 5.31 6.32
CA SER A 62 10.10 4.49 7.50
C SER A 62 10.08 3.02 7.17
N PHE A 63 10.46 2.21 8.15
CA PHE A 63 10.27 0.76 8.16
C PHE A 63 9.80 0.38 9.56
N PHE A 64 8.74 -0.42 9.63
CA PHE A 64 8.19 -0.89 10.89
C PHE A 64 8.10 -2.41 10.90
N ALA A 65 8.62 -3.00 11.97
CA ALA A 65 8.49 -4.42 12.28
C ALA A 65 7.98 -4.58 13.70
N ASP A 66 6.90 -5.32 13.87
CA ASP A 66 6.32 -5.63 15.18
C ASP A 66 7.07 -6.79 15.86
N SER A 67 7.72 -7.65 15.05
CA SER A 67 8.53 -8.75 15.57
C SER A 67 9.78 -9.04 14.74
N LYS A 68 10.71 -9.80 15.34
CA LYS A 68 11.91 -10.30 14.66
C LYS A 68 11.59 -11.15 13.43
N LYS A 69 10.42 -11.78 13.37
CA LYS A 69 9.99 -12.59 12.22
C LYS A 69 9.77 -11.72 10.97
N GLU A 70 9.58 -10.42 11.13
CA GLU A 70 9.32 -9.51 10.02
C GLU A 70 10.55 -9.02 9.27
N VAL A 71 11.75 -9.23 9.80
CA VAL A 71 12.97 -8.66 9.24
C VAL A 71 13.39 -9.23 7.89
N ASN A 72 12.82 -10.38 7.50
CA ASN A 72 13.18 -11.09 6.27
C ASN A 72 12.59 -10.42 5.01
N ILE A 73 11.51 -9.65 5.17
CA ILE A 73 10.88 -8.89 4.09
C ILE A 73 10.99 -7.40 4.43
N VAL A 74 11.77 -6.68 3.62
CA VAL A 74 12.05 -5.27 3.87
C VAL A 74 11.22 -4.41 2.91
N ARG A 75 10.12 -3.86 3.42
CA ARG A 75 9.24 -2.93 2.68
C ARG A 75 9.20 -1.58 3.38
N PRO A 76 10.12 -0.67 3.03
CA PRO A 76 10.09 0.68 3.56
C PRO A 76 8.99 1.49 2.87
N SER A 77 8.42 2.44 3.61
CA SER A 77 7.53 3.45 3.06
C SER A 77 8.33 4.70 2.74
N PHE A 78 8.01 5.33 1.61
CA PHE A 78 8.58 6.62 1.18
C PHE A 78 7.47 7.63 1.05
N THR A 79 7.55 8.70 1.82
CA THR A 79 6.48 9.71 1.88
C THR A 79 7.11 11.09 1.83
N LEU A 80 6.63 11.91 0.91
CA LEU A 80 6.92 13.33 0.91
C LEU A 80 5.76 14.05 1.59
N CYS A 81 5.98 14.68 2.74
CA CYS A 81 4.99 15.55 3.38
C CYS A 81 5.27 17.00 2.99
N PHE A 82 4.27 17.72 2.51
CA PHE A 82 4.41 19.10 2.04
C PHE A 82 3.15 19.91 2.36
N THR A 83 3.24 21.23 2.27
CA THR A 83 2.06 22.10 2.28
C THR A 83 1.67 22.39 0.84
N TYR A 84 0.37 22.27 0.54
CA TYR A 84 -0.21 22.61 -0.74
C TYR A 84 -1.55 23.30 -0.51
N GLN A 85 -1.71 24.50 -1.07
CA GLN A 85 -2.91 25.34 -0.91
C GLN A 85 -3.23 25.61 0.57
N GLY A 86 -2.19 25.86 1.38
CA GLY A 86 -2.32 26.14 2.81
C GLY A 86 -2.70 24.94 3.68
N GLN A 87 -2.75 23.73 3.11
CA GLN A 87 -3.12 22.49 3.81
C GLN A 87 -1.97 21.47 3.76
N PRO A 88 -1.81 20.60 4.77
CA PRO A 88 -0.82 19.55 4.71
C PRO A 88 -1.24 18.45 3.72
N TRP A 89 -0.33 18.04 2.85
CA TRP A 89 -0.52 16.96 1.89
C TRP A 89 0.62 15.95 2.01
N ALA A 90 0.37 14.75 1.50
CA ALA A 90 1.41 13.75 1.32
C ALA A 90 1.46 13.26 -0.13
N GLY A 91 2.65 12.89 -0.57
CA GLY A 91 2.89 12.27 -1.85
C GLY A 91 3.72 11.00 -1.67
N THR A 92 3.39 9.95 -2.41
CA THR A 92 4.23 8.75 -2.49
C THR A 92 4.27 8.22 -3.92
N VAL A 93 5.23 7.33 -4.18
CA VAL A 93 5.37 6.64 -5.47
C VAL A 93 5.20 5.15 -5.25
N ILE A 94 4.16 4.59 -5.85
CA ILE A 94 3.85 3.16 -5.80
C ILE A 94 3.83 2.68 -7.26
N ASP A 95 4.54 1.60 -7.56
CA ASP A 95 4.62 1.01 -8.90
C ASP A 95 4.89 2.02 -10.05
N GLY A 96 5.67 3.06 -9.76
CA GLY A 96 6.06 4.09 -10.73
C GLY A 96 5.01 5.20 -10.96
N GLN A 97 3.86 5.13 -10.30
CA GLN A 97 2.80 6.14 -10.29
C GLN A 97 2.89 6.99 -9.02
N VAL A 98 2.64 8.30 -9.15
CA VAL A 98 2.54 9.21 -8.02
C VAL A 98 1.13 9.23 -7.50
N LEU A 99 0.95 9.08 -6.19
CA LEU A 99 -0.33 9.29 -5.54
C LEU A 99 -0.23 10.47 -4.57
N LEU A 100 -1.14 11.43 -4.76
CA LEU A 100 -1.30 12.61 -3.91
C LEU A 100 -2.40 12.35 -2.89
N PHE A 101 -2.13 12.63 -1.62
CA PHE A 101 -3.04 12.45 -0.50
C PHE A 101 -3.29 13.81 0.20
N PRO A 102 -4.45 14.42 0.01
CA PRO A 102 -4.86 15.66 0.68
C PRO A 102 -5.21 15.42 2.16
N SER A 103 -5.21 16.47 3.00
CA SER A 103 -5.51 16.37 4.45
C SER A 103 -6.77 15.55 4.77
N HIS A 104 -7.85 15.80 4.03
CA HIS A 104 -9.16 15.20 4.28
C HIS A 104 -9.17 13.67 4.12
N PHE A 105 -8.21 13.11 3.38
CA PHE A 105 -8.02 11.66 3.32
C PHE A 105 -7.62 11.11 4.71
N PHE A 106 -6.66 11.76 5.36
CA PHE A 106 -6.13 11.33 6.66
C PHE A 106 -7.11 11.57 7.81
N GLU A 107 -7.96 12.60 7.70
CA GLU A 107 -9.10 12.80 8.60
C GLU A 107 -10.03 11.59 8.55
N ARG A 108 -10.46 11.17 7.35
CA ARG A 108 -11.31 9.99 7.17
C ARG A 108 -10.64 8.71 7.68
N TYR A 109 -9.35 8.54 7.44
CA TYR A 109 -8.60 7.39 7.95
C TYR A 109 -8.58 7.37 9.49
N GLY A 110 -8.30 8.51 10.13
CA GLY A 110 -8.32 8.64 11.59
C GLY A 110 -9.68 8.31 12.20
N GLU A 111 -10.76 8.83 11.62
CA GLU A 111 -12.14 8.57 12.06
C GLU A 111 -12.50 7.07 11.97
N ARG A 112 -12.17 6.43 10.85
CA ARG A 112 -12.62 5.06 10.53
C ARG A 112 -11.76 3.96 11.17
N CYS A 113 -10.44 4.14 11.18
CA CYS A 113 -9.51 3.11 11.65
C CYS A 113 -9.06 3.32 13.10
N LEU A 114 -8.93 4.59 13.53
CA LEU A 114 -8.40 4.93 14.86
C LEU A 114 -9.46 5.50 15.80
N LYS A 115 -10.69 5.73 15.32
CA LYS A 115 -11.78 6.39 16.05
C LYS A 115 -11.38 7.77 16.59
N ILE A 116 -10.49 8.46 15.88
CA ILE A 116 -10.05 9.81 16.22
C ILE A 116 -11.10 10.79 15.70
N HIS A 117 -11.59 11.67 16.58
CA HIS A 117 -12.55 12.72 16.20
C HIS A 117 -11.85 13.90 15.52
N LYS A 118 -12.58 14.66 14.70
CA LYS A 118 -12.04 15.73 13.85
C LYS A 118 -11.17 16.75 14.60
N ASP A 119 -11.58 17.16 15.81
CA ASP A 119 -10.83 18.13 16.63
C ASP A 119 -9.46 17.60 17.08
N GLN A 120 -9.34 16.29 17.30
CA GLN A 120 -8.08 15.62 17.65
C GLN A 120 -7.23 15.34 16.40
N ALA A 121 -7.86 15.10 15.25
CA ALA A 121 -7.17 14.84 13.99
C ALA A 121 -6.41 16.08 13.48
N ILE A 122 -6.98 17.28 13.63
CA ILE A 122 -6.34 18.55 13.23
C ILE A 122 -5.01 18.76 13.97
N ALA A 123 -4.96 18.45 15.27
CA ALA A 123 -3.74 18.57 16.07
C ALA A 123 -2.66 17.53 15.68
N ALA A 124 -3.05 16.41 15.07
CA ALA A 124 -2.17 15.29 14.75
C ALA A 124 -1.75 15.21 13.26
N GLY A 125 -2.10 16.18 12.41
CA GLY A 125 -2.07 16.06 10.94
C GLY A 125 -0.82 15.40 10.33
N LYS A 126 0.39 15.88 10.64
CA LYS A 126 1.64 15.29 10.11
C LYS A 126 1.96 13.91 10.69
N ASP A 127 1.62 13.68 11.96
CA ASP A 127 1.83 12.40 12.62
C ASP A 127 0.87 11.34 12.07
N MET A 128 -0.36 11.74 11.76
CA MET A 128 -1.36 10.91 11.08
C MET A 128 -0.92 10.47 9.69
N MET A 129 -0.33 11.38 8.90
CA MET A 129 0.22 11.03 7.59
C MET A 129 1.31 9.97 7.70
N LYS A 130 2.30 10.19 8.59
CA LYS A 130 3.37 9.23 8.82
C LYS A 130 2.81 7.90 9.33
N LEU A 131 1.89 7.95 10.29
CA LEU A 131 1.25 6.76 10.85
C LEU A 131 0.55 5.93 9.78
N PHE A 132 -0.22 6.57 8.88
CA PHE A 132 -0.86 5.87 7.77
C PHE A 132 0.16 5.05 6.96
N PHE A 133 1.26 5.67 6.50
CA PHE A 133 2.28 4.99 5.70
C PHE A 133 3.12 3.98 6.49
N ILE A 134 3.31 4.18 7.79
CA ILE A 134 3.97 3.22 8.68
C ILE A 134 3.11 1.95 8.79
N MET A 135 1.81 2.12 9.01
CA MET A 135 0.87 1.00 9.20
C MET A 135 0.54 0.29 7.88
N ASN A 136 0.55 1.03 6.78
CA ASN A 136 0.16 0.57 5.45
C ASN A 136 1.35 0.56 4.48
N SER A 137 2.45 -0.11 4.86
CA SER A 137 3.64 -0.23 4.01
C SER A 137 3.43 -1.09 2.76
N ASN A 138 2.40 -1.95 2.76
CA ASN A 138 1.89 -2.61 1.57
C ASN A 138 0.70 -1.81 1.05
N CYS A 139 0.95 -0.93 0.09
CA CYS A 139 -0.07 -0.29 -0.72
C CYS A 139 0.09 -0.71 -2.17
N CYS A 140 -1.02 -0.97 -2.86
CA CYS A 140 -1.04 -1.16 -4.31
C CYS A 140 -2.27 -0.47 -4.91
N PHE A 141 -2.35 -0.40 -6.24
CA PHE A 141 -3.52 0.10 -6.94
C PHE A 141 -3.77 -0.68 -8.23
N PHE A 142 -5.02 -0.70 -8.67
CA PHE A 142 -5.37 -1.21 -9.99
C PHE A 142 -5.04 -0.17 -11.06
N ASN A 143 -4.59 -0.68 -12.21
CA ASN A 143 -4.05 0.01 -13.38
C ASN A 143 -4.57 1.44 -13.64
N ASN A 144 -3.66 2.26 -14.19
CA ASN A 144 -3.99 3.54 -14.83
C ASN A 144 -4.48 3.30 -16.27
N GLN A 145 -5.66 2.70 -16.42
CA GLN A 145 -6.33 2.61 -17.72
C GLN A 145 -7.19 3.86 -17.96
N LYS A 146 -7.26 4.29 -19.23
CA LYS A 146 -7.94 5.52 -19.63
C LYS A 146 -9.43 5.45 -19.29
N GLY A 147 -9.88 6.30 -18.35
CA GLY A 147 -11.27 6.40 -17.93
C GLY A 147 -11.61 5.69 -16.62
N ASP A 148 -10.68 4.96 -16.01
CA ASP A 148 -10.86 4.37 -14.67
C ASP A 148 -10.52 5.41 -13.57
N ASN A 149 -11.08 5.21 -12.38
CA ASN A 149 -10.73 5.96 -11.17
C ASN A 149 -9.55 5.29 -10.46
N VAL A 150 -8.80 6.06 -9.66
CA VAL A 150 -7.79 5.47 -8.76
C VAL A 150 -8.54 4.55 -7.80
N ARG A 151 -8.16 3.26 -7.81
CA ARG A 151 -8.60 2.25 -6.86
C ARG A 151 -7.37 1.59 -6.26
N GLY A 152 -7.07 1.91 -5.01
CA GLY A 152 -5.95 1.32 -4.33
C GLY A 152 -6.31 0.71 -2.99
N TYR A 153 -5.42 -0.15 -2.52
CA TYR A 153 -5.65 -1.04 -1.39
C TYR A 153 -4.42 -1.02 -0.52
N CYS A 154 -4.67 -1.10 0.77
CA CYS A 154 -3.66 -1.28 1.80
C CYS A 154 -4.17 -2.28 2.82
N TYR A 155 -3.38 -2.63 3.84
CA TYR A 155 -3.86 -3.52 4.88
C TYR A 155 -5.19 -3.02 5.45
N ASP A 156 -5.31 -1.74 5.83
CA ASP A 156 -6.50 -1.20 6.51
C ASP A 156 -7.76 -1.05 5.65
N GLY A 157 -7.64 -1.17 4.33
CA GLY A 157 -8.80 -1.14 3.44
C GLY A 157 -8.47 -0.62 2.04
N MET A 158 -9.38 0.18 1.50
CA MET A 158 -9.35 0.67 0.13
C MET A 158 -9.36 2.19 0.12
N PHE A 159 -8.68 2.78 -0.84
CA PHE A 159 -8.70 4.20 -1.12
C PHE A 159 -9.08 4.48 -2.56
N LEU A 160 -9.86 5.52 -2.77
CA LEU A 160 -10.46 5.90 -4.05
C LEU A 160 -10.10 7.33 -4.41
N GLY A 161 -9.98 7.59 -5.70
CA GLY A 161 -9.66 8.92 -6.21
C GLY A 161 -9.70 8.98 -7.73
N ASP A 162 -9.02 9.96 -8.31
CA ASP A 162 -9.03 10.20 -9.75
C ASP A 162 -7.62 10.23 -10.30
N TRP A 163 -7.41 9.62 -11.47
CA TRP A 163 -6.18 9.79 -12.22
C TRP A 163 -6.14 11.21 -12.77
N ILE A 164 -5.00 11.87 -12.59
CA ILE A 164 -4.77 13.20 -13.16
C ILE A 164 -4.15 13.03 -14.54
N ASN A 165 -3.18 12.13 -14.66
CA ASN A 165 -2.55 11.75 -15.92
C ASN A 165 -1.94 10.34 -15.83
N GLU A 166 -1.23 9.92 -16.86
CA GLU A 166 -0.52 8.62 -16.94
C GLU A 166 0.58 8.43 -15.87
N ASN A 167 0.97 9.49 -15.18
CA ASN A 167 2.06 9.50 -14.19
C ASN A 167 1.58 9.54 -12.74
N GLY A 168 0.30 9.81 -12.50
CA GLY A 168 -0.22 9.85 -11.14
C GLY A 168 -1.66 10.33 -11.01
N GLY A 169 -2.15 10.23 -9.77
CA GLY A 169 -3.53 10.54 -9.39
C GLY A 169 -3.63 11.17 -8.01
N ILE A 170 -4.82 11.68 -7.70
CA ILE A 170 -5.18 12.18 -6.37
C ILE A 170 -6.11 11.19 -5.68
N VAL A 171 -5.82 10.87 -4.42
CA VAL A 171 -6.64 10.01 -3.59
C VAL A 171 -7.59 10.87 -2.75
N LYS A 172 -8.90 10.68 -2.89
CA LYS A 172 -9.94 11.54 -2.31
C LYS A 172 -10.61 10.95 -1.07
N THR A 173 -10.64 9.63 -0.94
CA THR A 173 -11.31 8.99 0.20
C THR A 173 -10.68 7.67 0.57
N PHE A 174 -10.94 7.28 1.82
CA PHE A 174 -10.63 5.99 2.39
C PHE A 174 -11.91 5.25 2.77
N ILE A 175 -11.90 3.92 2.65
CA ILE A 175 -12.96 3.00 3.08
C ILE A 175 -12.27 1.86 3.85
N SER A 176 -12.62 1.68 5.11
CA SER A 176 -12.04 0.60 5.91
C SER A 176 -12.57 -0.77 5.46
N ARG A 177 -11.85 -1.86 5.76
CA ARG A 177 -12.28 -3.24 5.46
C ARG A 177 -13.75 -3.52 5.84
N LYS A 178 -14.19 -3.01 6.99
CA LYS A 178 -15.55 -3.23 7.54
C LYS A 178 -16.65 -2.42 6.85
N GLU A 179 -16.29 -1.36 6.13
CA GLU A 179 -17.24 -0.48 5.44
C GLU A 179 -17.36 -0.80 3.95
N MET A 180 -16.53 -1.70 3.43
CA MET A 180 -16.58 -2.09 2.03
C MET A 180 -17.88 -2.79 1.71
N LYS A 181 -18.47 -2.43 0.57
CA LYS A 181 -19.51 -3.28 -0.05
C LYS A 181 -18.89 -4.59 -0.50
N ILE A 182 -19.68 -5.66 -0.58
CA ILE A 182 -19.12 -6.99 -0.83
C ILE A 182 -18.35 -7.10 -2.14
N ASN A 183 -18.72 -6.34 -3.17
CA ASN A 183 -18.00 -6.30 -4.44
C ASN A 183 -16.61 -5.66 -4.27
N GLN A 184 -16.50 -4.59 -3.48
CA GLN A 184 -15.22 -3.94 -3.15
C GLN A 184 -14.38 -4.83 -2.24
N PHE A 185 -15.01 -5.47 -1.26
CA PHE A 185 -14.37 -6.44 -0.38
C PHE A 185 -13.83 -7.64 -1.17
N THR A 186 -14.55 -8.11 -2.19
CA THR A 186 -14.10 -9.22 -3.02
C THR A 186 -12.79 -8.86 -3.73
N GLU A 187 -12.70 -7.68 -4.35
CA GLU A 187 -11.46 -7.17 -4.95
C GLU A 187 -10.32 -7.07 -3.93
N TYR A 188 -10.60 -6.47 -2.77
CA TYR A 188 -9.63 -6.33 -1.68
C TYR A 188 -9.13 -7.69 -1.17
N PHE A 189 -10.03 -8.65 -0.98
CA PHE A 189 -9.69 -9.94 -0.40
C PHE A 189 -8.84 -10.76 -1.37
N GLU A 190 -9.12 -10.74 -2.67
CA GLU A 190 -8.24 -11.37 -3.67
C GLU A 190 -6.82 -10.75 -3.66
N LEU A 191 -6.71 -9.43 -3.52
CA LEU A 191 -5.42 -8.77 -3.38
C LEU A 191 -4.70 -9.15 -2.08
N LEU A 192 -5.42 -9.25 -0.96
CA LEU A 192 -4.85 -9.68 0.31
C LEU A 192 -4.26 -11.09 0.22
N LYS A 193 -4.98 -12.01 -0.43
CA LYS A 193 -4.49 -13.37 -0.70
C LYS A 193 -3.22 -13.36 -1.54
N LEU A 194 -3.18 -12.52 -2.58
CA LEU A 194 -1.98 -12.33 -3.41
C LEU A 194 -0.80 -11.76 -2.60
N TRP A 195 -1.03 -10.83 -1.66
CA TRP A 195 0.03 -10.35 -0.77
C TRP A 195 0.58 -11.46 0.12
N ILE A 196 -0.28 -12.33 0.65
CA ILE A 196 0.15 -13.50 1.45
C ILE A 196 1.02 -14.42 0.59
N ILE A 197 0.57 -14.74 -0.63
CA ILE A 197 1.31 -15.57 -1.59
C ILE A 197 2.67 -14.95 -1.96
N GLN A 198 2.71 -13.64 -2.20
CA GLN A 198 3.95 -12.90 -2.48
C GLN A 198 4.93 -12.99 -1.30
N ASP A 199 4.44 -12.82 -0.08
CA ASP A 199 5.24 -12.97 1.14
C ASP A 199 5.77 -14.40 1.30
N MET A 200 4.91 -15.41 1.09
CA MET A 200 5.31 -16.82 1.11
C MET A 200 6.42 -17.10 0.11
N PHE A 201 6.27 -16.60 -1.11
CA PHE A 201 7.23 -16.76 -2.18
C PHE A 201 8.56 -16.09 -1.84
N GLU A 202 8.52 -14.83 -1.39
CA GLU A 202 9.71 -14.06 -1.05
C GLU A 202 10.50 -14.72 0.10
N ILE A 203 9.81 -15.21 1.13
CA ILE A 203 10.45 -15.93 2.25
C ILE A 203 11.08 -17.24 1.79
N ARG A 204 10.38 -18.03 0.97
CA ARG A 204 10.81 -19.38 0.59
C ARG A 204 11.86 -19.38 -0.53
N LYS A 205 11.85 -18.38 -1.41
CA LYS A 205 12.75 -18.28 -2.57
C LYS A 205 13.83 -17.21 -2.40
N GLY A 206 13.69 -16.30 -1.44
CA GLY A 206 14.66 -15.22 -1.20
C GLY A 206 14.62 -14.09 -2.24
N THR A 207 13.60 -14.06 -3.11
CA THR A 207 13.41 -13.04 -4.14
C THR A 207 11.93 -12.70 -4.29
N SER A 208 11.63 -11.45 -4.66
CA SER A 208 10.26 -11.01 -4.92
C SER A 208 9.67 -11.73 -6.13
N LEU A 209 8.35 -11.96 -6.09
CA LEU A 209 7.59 -12.56 -7.18
C LEU A 209 7.51 -11.60 -8.38
N SER A 210 8.01 -12.02 -9.54
CA SER A 210 7.81 -11.33 -10.82
C SER A 210 6.74 -12.02 -11.67
N SER A 211 6.22 -11.32 -12.68
CA SER A 211 5.25 -11.88 -13.65
C SER A 211 5.77 -13.16 -14.31
N SER A 212 7.06 -13.24 -14.63
CA SER A 212 7.70 -14.44 -15.18
C SER A 212 7.78 -15.62 -14.22
N MET A 213 7.62 -15.37 -12.91
CA MET A 213 7.74 -16.37 -11.86
C MET A 213 6.40 -16.91 -11.36
N THR A 214 5.27 -16.36 -11.80
CA THR A 214 3.92 -16.78 -11.38
C THR A 214 3.65 -18.26 -11.65
N LYS A 215 4.16 -18.79 -12.77
CA LYS A 215 4.09 -20.22 -13.12
C LYS A 215 4.82 -21.16 -12.15
N TYR A 216 5.66 -20.63 -11.26
CA TYR A 216 6.38 -21.40 -10.24
C TYR A 216 5.74 -21.30 -8.86
N ILE A 217 4.56 -20.68 -8.74
CA ILE A 217 3.78 -20.68 -7.50
C ILE A 217 3.14 -22.07 -7.37
N PRO A 218 3.50 -22.86 -6.34
CA PRO A 218 2.89 -24.16 -6.12
C PRO A 218 1.41 -24.01 -5.78
N GLU A 219 0.56 -24.97 -6.19
CA GLU A 219 -0.89 -24.97 -5.86
C GLU A 219 -1.15 -24.90 -4.35
N THR A 220 -0.28 -25.53 -3.55
CA THR A 220 -0.32 -25.45 -2.08
C THR A 220 -0.29 -24.02 -1.52
N TYR A 221 0.20 -23.03 -2.27
CA TYR A 221 0.18 -21.63 -1.86
C TYR A 221 -1.21 -21.01 -1.94
N PHE A 222 -2.22 -21.72 -2.41
CA PHE A 222 -3.61 -21.27 -2.39
C PHE A 222 -4.43 -22.00 -1.31
N ASP A 223 -3.79 -22.89 -0.54
CA ASP A 223 -4.42 -23.60 0.58
C ASP A 223 -4.52 -22.69 1.81
N HIS A 224 -5.72 -22.64 2.40
CA HIS A 224 -6.02 -21.87 3.59
C HIS A 224 -5.27 -22.38 4.84
N GLU A 225 -5.04 -23.68 4.98
CA GLU A 225 -4.25 -24.22 6.10
C GLU A 225 -2.79 -23.76 6.02
N GLU A 226 -2.23 -23.80 4.80
CA GLU A 226 -0.87 -23.34 4.54
C GLU A 226 -0.73 -21.83 4.80
N TRP A 227 -1.74 -21.02 4.46
CA TRP A 227 -1.76 -19.60 4.80
C TRP A 227 -1.77 -19.34 6.29
N ASN A 228 -2.64 -20.03 7.05
CA ASN A 228 -2.71 -19.81 8.49
C ASN A 228 -1.39 -20.16 9.17
N LYS A 229 -0.78 -21.28 8.76
CA LYS A 229 0.55 -21.66 9.21
C LYS A 229 1.58 -20.59 8.87
N PHE A 230 1.60 -20.13 7.62
CA PHE A 230 2.51 -19.09 7.18
C PHE A 230 2.32 -17.77 7.94
N LEU A 231 1.09 -17.30 8.12
CA LEU A 231 0.78 -16.06 8.83
C LEU A 231 1.29 -16.10 10.27
N PHE A 232 1.11 -17.22 10.96
CA PHE A 232 1.67 -17.45 12.30
C PHE A 232 3.20 -17.44 12.32
N GLU A 233 3.84 -18.09 11.34
CA GLU A 233 5.31 -18.09 11.18
C GLU A 233 5.85 -16.70 10.84
N ARG A 234 5.13 -15.95 9.99
CA ARG A 234 5.45 -14.61 9.49
C ARG A 234 5.42 -13.57 10.61
N GLY A 235 4.54 -13.74 11.60
CA GLY A 235 4.47 -12.91 12.81
C GLY A 235 4.23 -11.41 12.54
N ASN A 236 3.65 -11.08 11.38
CA ASN A 236 3.22 -9.73 11.03
C ASN A 236 1.79 -9.53 11.52
N GLN A 237 1.62 -8.91 12.69
CA GLN A 237 0.30 -8.76 13.33
C GLN A 237 -0.70 -7.98 12.46
N ARG A 238 -0.23 -7.04 11.64
CA ARG A 238 -1.10 -6.27 10.73
C ARG A 238 -1.69 -7.17 9.65
N LEU A 239 -0.87 -8.00 9.03
CA LEU A 239 -1.32 -8.95 8.02
C LEU A 239 -2.21 -10.04 8.62
N ILE A 240 -1.85 -10.57 9.80
CA ILE A 240 -2.68 -11.54 10.55
C ILE A 240 -4.07 -10.95 10.80
N LYS A 241 -4.15 -9.77 11.42
CA LYS A 241 -5.42 -9.11 11.72
C LYS A 241 -6.23 -8.82 10.45
N ALA A 242 -5.58 -8.34 9.39
CA ALA A 242 -6.24 -8.12 8.11
C ALA A 242 -6.83 -9.42 7.55
N SER A 243 -6.11 -10.55 7.65
CA SER A 243 -6.58 -11.86 7.22
C SER A 243 -7.73 -12.39 8.07
N GLU A 244 -7.65 -12.26 9.40
CA GLU A 244 -8.68 -12.71 10.34
C GLU A 244 -10.00 -11.97 10.11
N GLU A 245 -9.96 -10.63 10.07
CA GLU A 245 -11.14 -9.81 9.80
C GLU A 245 -11.72 -10.08 8.40
N SER A 246 -10.87 -10.30 7.40
CA SER A 246 -11.36 -10.62 6.04
C SER A 246 -11.99 -12.00 5.98
N ASN A 247 -11.44 -12.98 6.69
CA ASN A 247 -12.03 -14.31 6.77
C ASN A 247 -13.41 -14.29 7.45
N GLU A 248 -13.59 -13.45 8.47
CA GLU A 248 -14.90 -13.22 9.11
C GLU A 248 -15.91 -12.65 8.10
N ILE A 249 -15.58 -11.55 7.42
CA ILE A 249 -16.43 -10.93 6.40
C ILE A 249 -16.76 -11.93 5.27
N TYR A 250 -15.78 -12.71 4.83
CA TYR A 250 -15.98 -13.73 3.79
C TYR A 250 -16.97 -14.81 4.24
N ARG A 251 -16.83 -15.35 5.45
CA ARG A 251 -17.74 -16.40 5.96
C ARG A 251 -19.17 -15.90 6.06
N ASP A 252 -19.36 -14.66 6.52
CA ASP A 252 -20.68 -14.06 6.66
C ASP A 252 -21.36 -13.77 5.31
N ASN A 253 -20.59 -13.69 4.22
CA ASN A 253 -21.05 -13.25 2.90
C ASN A 253 -20.67 -14.20 1.76
N GLU A 254 -20.41 -15.48 2.05
CA GLU A 254 -19.76 -16.42 1.11
C GLU A 254 -20.46 -16.51 -0.25
N SER A 255 -21.79 -16.64 -0.24
CA SER A 255 -22.60 -16.75 -1.46
C SER A 255 -22.49 -15.51 -2.35
N GLU A 256 -22.56 -14.32 -1.76
CA GLU A 256 -22.51 -13.06 -2.50
C GLU A 256 -21.08 -12.77 -2.99
N TYR A 257 -20.08 -13.02 -2.14
CA TYR A 257 -18.68 -12.97 -2.51
C TYR A 257 -18.38 -13.86 -3.73
N ARG A 258 -18.86 -15.12 -3.74
CA ARG A 258 -18.64 -16.04 -4.88
C ARG A 258 -19.29 -15.54 -6.17
N LYS A 259 -20.42 -14.82 -6.09
CA LYS A 259 -21.04 -14.17 -7.26
C LYS A 259 -20.20 -13.00 -7.76
N CYS A 260 -19.75 -12.13 -6.86
CA CYS A 260 -18.88 -11.01 -7.20
C CYS A 260 -17.55 -11.47 -7.80
N LEU A 261 -16.95 -12.54 -7.27
CA LEU A 261 -15.70 -13.09 -7.80
C LEU A 261 -15.86 -13.54 -9.25
N LYS A 262 -16.92 -14.31 -9.56
CA LYS A 262 -17.22 -14.71 -10.95
C LYS A 262 -17.40 -13.51 -11.88
N MET A 263 -18.01 -12.43 -11.40
CA MET A 263 -18.16 -11.20 -12.20
C MET A 263 -16.81 -10.52 -12.45
N ILE A 264 -15.95 -10.44 -11.43
CA ILE A 264 -14.61 -9.88 -11.55
C ILE A 264 -13.78 -10.69 -12.55
N ASP A 265 -13.82 -12.02 -12.44
CA ASP A 265 -13.11 -12.92 -13.37
C ASP A 265 -13.59 -12.74 -14.81
N ALA A 266 -14.91 -12.66 -15.02
CA ALA A 266 -15.48 -12.42 -16.34
C ALA A 266 -15.06 -11.05 -16.92
N VAL A 267 -15.04 -9.99 -16.10
CA VAL A 267 -14.57 -8.67 -16.51
C VAL A 267 -13.08 -8.70 -16.87
N ASN A 268 -12.25 -9.35 -16.07
CA ASN A 268 -10.82 -9.47 -16.31
C ASN A 268 -10.52 -10.28 -17.58
N GLN A 269 -11.25 -11.37 -17.81
CA GLN A 269 -11.11 -12.18 -19.01
C GLN A 269 -11.51 -11.40 -20.28
N ASN A 270 -12.66 -10.71 -20.25
CA ASN A 270 -13.08 -9.85 -21.35
C ASN A 270 -12.06 -8.74 -21.66
N ARG A 271 -11.44 -8.16 -20.62
CA ARG A 271 -10.38 -7.16 -20.77
C ARG A 271 -9.12 -7.75 -21.42
N TYR A 272 -8.69 -8.94 -20.97
CA TYR A 272 -7.54 -9.63 -21.55
C TYR A 272 -7.75 -9.95 -23.04
N ASP A 273 -8.95 -10.42 -23.39
CA ASP A 273 -9.30 -10.71 -24.77
C ASP A 273 -9.33 -9.44 -25.64
N GLN A 274 -9.69 -8.28 -25.09
CA GLN A 274 -9.60 -6.99 -25.81
C GLN A 274 -8.16 -6.56 -26.06
N GLU A 275 -7.24 -6.77 -25.11
CA GLU A 275 -5.83 -6.39 -25.24
C GLU A 275 -5.04 -7.27 -26.25
N ILE A 276 -5.46 -8.52 -26.48
CA ILE A 276 -4.84 -9.42 -27.48
C ILE A 276 -5.29 -9.10 -28.91
N ASN A 277 -6.47 -8.50 -29.09
CA ASN A 277 -7.07 -8.25 -30.39
C ASN A 277 -6.69 -6.87 -30.99
N TYR A 278 -5.67 -6.19 -30.43
CA TYR A 278 -5.08 -4.94 -30.91
C TYR A 278 -3.56 -5.09 -31.10
#